data_AF-A0A2D6WAR3-F1
#
_entry.id   AF-A0A2D6WAR3-F1
#
_cell.length_a   1.000
_cell.length_b   1.000
_cell.length_c   1.000
_cell.angle_alpha   90.00
_cell.angle_beta   90.00
_cell.angle_gamma   90.00
#
_symmetry.space_group_name_H-M   'P 1'
#
loop_
_entity.id
_entity.type
_entity.pdbx_description
1 polymer ?
#
loop_
_entity_poly.entity_id
_entity_poly.type
_entity_poly.pdbx_seq_one_letter_code
_entity_poly.pdbx_strand_id
1 'polypeptide(L)'
;NPKLGFETALEASEALKNPNYCVRYEAWKKLHKMGNAAEDALLKLYHSSDSRIKARALWLLGKCKGREQFYVNMALKDKDPDIRIIAIRLARQTNVPIIEVLQKISKDPSPKVRRECAISLTHIHGKNKARLWASLAELHQVGDRWSLEALGIGASDDWDDCLSAWLEKIQNNWDTPQRREIIWRSRAKESATLIAKIIQSKETPEKERPKYFRALDFQSASQRDKALLEILEENP
;
A
#
# COMPACT_ATOMS: atom_id res chain seq x y z
N ASN A 1 -23.12 -26.52 -25.90
CA ASN A 1 -22.08 -25.61 -25.34
C ASN A 1 -21.56 -24.69 -26.43
N PRO A 2 -21.55 -23.36 -26.24
CA PRO A 2 -20.93 -22.46 -27.19
C PRO A 2 -19.45 -22.81 -27.34
N LYS A 3 -18.94 -22.86 -28.58
CA LYS A 3 -17.50 -23.04 -28.84
C LYS A 3 -16.77 -21.78 -28.37
N LEU A 4 -15.91 -21.93 -27.36
CA LEU A 4 -15.02 -20.87 -26.92
C LEU A 4 -13.79 -20.87 -27.84
N GLY A 5 -13.55 -19.75 -28.51
CA GLY A 5 -12.36 -19.52 -29.33
C GLY A 5 -11.21 -18.96 -28.51
N PHE A 6 -9.99 -19.41 -28.79
CA PHE A 6 -8.75 -18.93 -28.15
C PHE A 6 -7.59 -18.77 -29.15
N GLU A 7 -7.86 -18.90 -30.45
CA GLU A 7 -6.81 -19.00 -31.46
C GLU A 7 -6.32 -17.62 -31.90
N THR A 8 -7.21 -16.64 -31.91
CA THR A 8 -6.87 -15.25 -32.23
C THR A 8 -6.90 -14.35 -31.00
N ALA A 9 -6.20 -13.21 -31.07
CA ALA A 9 -6.22 -12.21 -30.00
C ALA A 9 -7.64 -11.68 -29.72
N LEU A 10 -8.49 -11.58 -30.75
CA LEU A 10 -9.87 -11.15 -30.61
C LEU A 10 -10.71 -12.19 -29.86
N GLU A 11 -10.63 -13.46 -30.26
CA GLU A 11 -11.35 -14.55 -29.61
C GLU A 11 -10.94 -14.70 -28.14
N ALA A 12 -9.63 -14.73 -27.89
CA ALA A 12 -9.10 -14.85 -26.54
C ALA A 12 -9.47 -13.61 -25.69
N SER A 13 -9.49 -12.41 -26.27
CA SER A 13 -9.97 -11.20 -25.57
C SER A 13 -11.43 -11.30 -25.18
N GLU A 14 -12.30 -11.82 -26.06
CA GLU A 14 -13.71 -12.02 -25.72
C GLU A 14 -13.87 -13.07 -24.60
N ALA A 15 -13.08 -14.15 -24.65
CA ALA A 15 -13.05 -15.16 -23.59
C ALA A 15 -12.54 -14.62 -22.23
N LEU A 16 -11.70 -13.57 -22.22
CA LEU A 16 -11.21 -12.92 -20.99
C LEU A 16 -12.32 -12.22 -20.19
N LYS A 17 -13.44 -11.88 -20.84
CA LYS A 17 -14.62 -11.28 -20.18
C LYS A 17 -15.41 -12.32 -19.37
N ASN A 18 -15.26 -13.61 -19.69
CA ASN A 18 -16.09 -14.68 -19.14
C ASN A 18 -16.08 -14.71 -17.59
N PRO A 19 -17.22 -14.95 -16.92
CA PRO A 19 -17.26 -15.05 -15.45
C PRO A 19 -16.56 -16.31 -14.91
N ASN A 20 -16.43 -17.38 -15.70
CA ASN A 20 -15.73 -18.60 -15.31
C ASN A 20 -14.21 -18.39 -15.28
N TYR A 21 -13.58 -18.72 -14.15
CA TYR A 21 -12.14 -18.53 -13.95
C TYR A 21 -11.28 -19.35 -14.92
N CYS A 22 -11.62 -20.62 -15.16
CA CYS A 22 -10.85 -21.50 -16.04
C CYS A 22 -10.81 -20.97 -17.48
N VAL A 23 -11.95 -20.51 -17.99
CA VAL A 23 -12.04 -19.89 -19.34
C VAL A 23 -11.15 -18.65 -19.41
N ARG A 24 -11.21 -17.78 -18.39
CA ARG A 24 -10.34 -16.58 -18.34
C ARG A 24 -8.87 -16.93 -18.27
N TYR A 25 -8.50 -17.97 -17.52
CA TYR A 25 -7.12 -18.37 -17.38
C TYR A 25 -6.54 -18.89 -18.71
N GLU A 26 -7.31 -19.70 -19.45
CA GLU A 26 -6.91 -20.12 -20.81
C GLU A 26 -6.75 -18.93 -21.76
N ALA A 27 -7.72 -18.00 -21.75
CA ALA A 27 -7.63 -16.75 -22.49
C ALA A 27 -6.38 -15.94 -22.13
N TRP A 28 -6.12 -15.77 -20.84
CA TRP A 28 -4.97 -15.04 -20.33
C TRP A 28 -3.67 -15.67 -20.80
N LYS A 29 -3.50 -17.00 -20.70
CA LYS A 29 -2.29 -17.70 -21.17
C LYS A 29 -2.03 -17.46 -22.64
N LYS A 30 -3.07 -17.53 -23.47
CA LYS A 30 -2.98 -17.32 -24.92
C LYS A 30 -2.59 -15.88 -25.26
N LEU A 31 -3.28 -14.90 -24.68
CA LEU A 31 -2.98 -13.47 -24.86
C LEU A 31 -1.56 -13.12 -24.36
N HIS A 32 -1.16 -13.65 -23.21
CA HIS A 32 0.18 -13.46 -22.67
C HIS A 32 1.25 -14.04 -23.58
N LYS A 33 1.03 -15.23 -24.17
CA LYS A 33 1.93 -15.84 -25.16
C LYS A 33 2.02 -15.02 -26.45
N MET A 34 0.92 -14.41 -26.88
CA MET A 34 0.89 -13.52 -28.05
C MET A 34 1.66 -12.20 -27.82
N GLY A 35 1.78 -11.76 -26.56
CA GLY A 35 2.51 -10.55 -26.20
C GLY A 35 1.96 -9.31 -26.92
N ASN A 36 2.85 -8.56 -27.57
CA ASN A 36 2.49 -7.29 -28.23
C ASN A 36 1.48 -7.48 -29.39
N ALA A 37 1.38 -8.68 -29.99
CA ALA A 37 0.38 -8.95 -31.02
C ALA A 37 -1.07 -8.91 -30.49
N ALA A 38 -1.26 -9.00 -29.17
CA ALA A 38 -2.57 -8.89 -28.54
C ALA A 38 -2.93 -7.46 -28.11
N GLU A 39 -2.02 -6.49 -28.26
CA GLU A 39 -2.16 -5.13 -27.70
C GLU A 39 -3.46 -4.44 -28.17
N ASP A 40 -3.75 -4.45 -29.48
CA ASP A 40 -4.95 -3.81 -30.04
C ASP A 40 -6.26 -4.42 -29.51
N ALA A 41 -6.31 -5.75 -29.38
CA ALA A 41 -7.49 -6.44 -28.87
C ALA A 41 -7.71 -6.14 -27.38
N LEU A 42 -6.62 -6.09 -26.61
CA LEU A 42 -6.65 -5.74 -25.19
C LEU A 42 -6.99 -4.26 -24.95
N LEU A 43 -6.52 -3.35 -25.80
CA LEU A 43 -6.87 -1.92 -25.72
C LEU A 43 -8.38 -1.71 -25.90
N LYS A 44 -9.02 -2.43 -26.82
CA LYS A 44 -10.49 -2.41 -26.97
C LYS A 44 -11.20 -2.82 -25.68
N LEU A 45 -10.71 -3.86 -24.99
CA LEU A 45 -11.24 -4.26 -23.69
C LEU A 45 -10.96 -3.24 -22.58
N TYR A 46 -9.81 -2.57 -22.61
CA TYR A 46 -9.45 -1.55 -21.63
C TYR A 46 -10.40 -0.34 -21.67
N HIS A 47 -10.96 -0.03 -22.85
CA HIS A 47 -11.99 1.00 -23.00
C HIS A 47 -13.41 0.56 -22.57
N SER A 48 -13.57 -0.65 -22.02
CA SER A 48 -14.84 -1.08 -21.46
C SER A 48 -15.29 -0.19 -20.30
N SER A 49 -16.60 -0.01 -20.18
CA SER A 49 -17.23 0.63 -19.02
C SER A 49 -17.21 -0.25 -17.76
N ASP A 50 -17.01 -1.57 -17.89
CA ASP A 50 -16.88 -2.48 -16.75
C ASP A 50 -15.44 -2.47 -16.22
N SER A 51 -15.26 -1.92 -15.02
CA SER A 51 -13.96 -1.85 -14.34
C SER A 51 -13.26 -3.20 -14.20
N ARG A 52 -14.01 -4.30 -14.08
CA ARG A 52 -13.43 -5.66 -13.97
C ARG A 52 -12.84 -6.12 -15.30
N ILE A 53 -13.48 -5.80 -16.42
CA ILE A 53 -12.97 -6.11 -17.75
C ILE A 53 -11.74 -5.24 -18.03
N LYS A 54 -11.85 -3.94 -17.75
CA LYS A 54 -10.74 -2.99 -17.87
C LYS A 54 -9.51 -3.45 -17.07
N ALA A 55 -9.70 -3.85 -15.81
CA ALA A 55 -8.66 -4.37 -14.93
C ALA A 55 -7.93 -5.58 -15.52
N ARG A 56 -8.67 -6.55 -16.07
CA ARG A 56 -8.10 -7.76 -16.68
C ARG A 56 -7.29 -7.45 -17.93
N ALA A 57 -7.80 -6.55 -18.77
CA ALA A 57 -7.11 -6.11 -19.96
C ALA A 57 -5.80 -5.38 -19.61
N LEU A 58 -5.88 -4.42 -18.67
CA LEU A 58 -4.72 -3.67 -18.18
C LEU A 58 -3.63 -4.61 -17.64
N TRP A 59 -4.01 -5.67 -16.92
CA TRP A 59 -3.05 -6.62 -16.36
C TRP A 59 -2.18 -7.30 -17.43
N LEU A 60 -2.76 -7.61 -18.60
CA LEU A 60 -2.01 -8.17 -19.73
C LEU A 60 -1.22 -7.09 -20.47
N LEU A 61 -1.84 -5.93 -20.73
CA LEU A 61 -1.18 -4.80 -21.39
C LEU A 61 0.09 -4.36 -20.64
N GLY A 62 0.02 -4.27 -19.31
CA GLY A 62 1.16 -3.90 -18.46
C GLY A 62 2.27 -4.95 -18.41
N LYS A 63 2.07 -6.15 -18.98
CA LYS A 63 3.08 -7.22 -19.11
C LYS A 63 3.55 -7.41 -20.55
N CYS A 64 3.08 -6.58 -21.49
CA CYS A 64 3.62 -6.52 -22.85
C CYS A 64 5.04 -5.95 -22.81
N LYS A 65 5.99 -6.67 -23.41
CA LYS A 65 7.42 -6.35 -23.34
C LYS A 65 7.71 -4.97 -23.94
N GLY A 66 8.33 -4.09 -23.15
CA GLY A 66 8.70 -2.73 -23.56
C GLY A 66 7.55 -1.72 -23.45
N ARG A 67 6.38 -2.12 -22.96
CA ARG A 67 5.19 -1.26 -22.80
C ARG A 67 4.76 -1.12 -21.34
N GLU A 68 5.48 -1.74 -20.41
CA GLU A 68 5.13 -1.81 -18.99
C GLU A 68 4.98 -0.41 -18.38
N GLN A 69 5.99 0.43 -18.57
CA GLN A 69 5.99 1.81 -18.05
C GLN A 69 4.86 2.67 -18.66
N PHE A 70 4.57 2.48 -19.95
CA PHE A 70 3.51 3.20 -20.65
C PHE A 70 2.15 2.89 -20.03
N TYR A 71 1.83 1.60 -19.88
CA TYR A 71 0.54 1.16 -19.34
C TYR A 71 0.37 1.48 -17.85
N VAL A 72 1.45 1.38 -17.06
CA VAL A 72 1.42 1.85 -15.67
C VAL A 72 1.11 3.35 -15.62
N ASN A 73 1.85 4.19 -16.36
CA ASN A 73 1.63 5.65 -16.33
C ASN A 73 0.23 6.06 -16.82
N MET A 74 -0.32 5.35 -17.80
CA MET A 74 -1.67 5.56 -18.28
C MET A 74 -2.70 5.21 -17.19
N ALA A 75 -2.56 4.04 -16.56
CA ALA A 75 -3.49 3.56 -15.55
C ALA A 75 -3.46 4.37 -14.25
N LEU A 76 -2.32 4.95 -13.87
CA LEU A 76 -2.22 5.87 -12.73
C LEU A 76 -3.11 7.11 -12.86
N LYS A 77 -3.54 7.46 -14.08
CA LYS A 77 -4.42 8.61 -14.36
C LYS A 77 -5.89 8.22 -14.49
N ASP A 78 -6.25 6.95 -14.33
CA ASP A 78 -7.65 6.51 -14.46
C ASP A 78 -8.49 7.09 -13.32
N LYS A 79 -9.75 7.44 -13.63
CA LYS A 79 -10.73 7.94 -12.65
C LYS A 79 -11.04 6.90 -11.57
N ASP A 80 -11.01 5.62 -11.93
CA ASP A 80 -11.31 4.52 -11.04
C ASP A 80 -10.10 4.19 -10.14
N PRO A 81 -10.22 4.31 -8.80
CA PRO A 81 -9.14 3.97 -7.89
C PRO A 81 -8.69 2.51 -7.98
N ASP A 82 -9.56 1.57 -8.33
CA ASP A 82 -9.19 0.16 -8.44
C ASP A 82 -8.26 -0.08 -9.64
N ILE A 83 -8.38 0.72 -10.70
CA ILE A 83 -7.46 0.70 -11.84
C ILE A 83 -6.11 1.29 -11.48
N ARG A 84 -6.10 2.38 -10.70
CA ARG A 84 -4.85 2.97 -10.18
C ARG A 84 -4.11 2.00 -9.25
N ILE A 85 -4.83 1.23 -8.44
CA ILE A 85 -4.25 0.14 -7.61
C ILE A 85 -3.60 -0.93 -8.50
N ILE A 86 -4.24 -1.32 -9.60
CA ILE A 86 -3.66 -2.28 -10.54
C ILE A 86 -2.37 -1.73 -11.15
N ALA A 87 -2.29 -0.43 -11.44
CA ALA A 87 -1.06 0.20 -11.94
C ALA A 87 0.11 0.03 -10.95
N ILE A 88 -0.13 0.24 -9.66
CA ILE A 88 0.87 0.05 -8.60
C ILE A 88 1.31 -1.43 -8.54
N ARG A 89 0.35 -2.37 -8.59
CA ARG A 89 0.64 -3.81 -8.56
C ARG A 89 1.41 -4.28 -9.79
N LEU A 90 1.09 -3.74 -10.96
CA LEU A 90 1.82 -3.97 -12.19
C LEU A 90 3.26 -3.47 -12.07
N ALA A 91 3.47 -2.27 -11.55
CA ALA A 91 4.81 -1.74 -11.35
C ALA A 91 5.66 -2.66 -10.44
N ARG A 92 5.07 -3.20 -9.38
CA ARG A 92 5.74 -4.15 -8.47
C ARG A 92 6.09 -5.50 -9.12
N GLN A 93 5.36 -5.92 -10.15
CA GLN A 93 5.58 -7.20 -10.84
C GLN A 93 6.29 -7.07 -12.19
N THR A 94 6.81 -5.90 -12.51
CA THR A 94 7.49 -5.60 -13.77
C THR A 94 8.77 -4.81 -13.47
N ASN A 95 9.52 -4.46 -14.51
CA ASN A 95 10.76 -3.68 -14.37
C ASN A 95 10.51 -2.17 -14.20
N VAL A 96 9.27 -1.75 -13.93
CA VAL A 96 8.92 -0.34 -13.73
C VAL A 96 9.47 0.13 -12.37
N PRO A 97 10.21 1.25 -12.31
CA PRO A 97 10.73 1.79 -11.06
C PRO A 97 9.62 2.13 -10.06
N ILE A 98 9.37 1.21 -9.12
CA ILE A 98 8.23 1.30 -8.18
C ILE A 98 8.29 2.56 -7.32
N ILE A 99 9.47 3.00 -6.87
CA ILE A 99 9.61 4.24 -6.07
C ILE A 99 9.09 5.46 -6.82
N GLU A 100 9.40 5.60 -8.11
CA GLU A 100 8.92 6.73 -8.93
C GLU A 100 7.40 6.69 -9.11
N VAL A 101 6.84 5.48 -9.27
CA VAL A 101 5.39 5.28 -9.35
C VAL A 101 4.71 5.71 -8.05
N LEU A 102 5.21 5.23 -6.91
CA LEU A 102 4.63 5.55 -5.61
C LEU A 102 4.76 7.04 -5.26
N GLN A 103 5.85 7.70 -5.67
CA GLN A 103 6.01 9.14 -5.48
C GLN A 103 4.91 9.94 -6.21
N LYS A 104 4.51 9.52 -7.42
CA LYS A 104 3.46 10.19 -8.20
C LYS A 104 2.07 10.06 -7.59
N ILE A 105 1.79 8.96 -6.87
CA ILE A 105 0.44 8.61 -6.44
C ILE A 105 0.25 8.52 -4.91
N SER A 106 1.29 8.77 -4.11
CA SER A 106 1.21 8.70 -2.64
C SER A 106 0.19 9.65 -2.01
N LYS A 107 -0.16 10.75 -2.69
CA LYS A 107 -1.18 11.72 -2.27
C LYS A 107 -2.55 11.48 -2.89
N ASP A 108 -2.81 10.27 -3.40
CA ASP A 108 -4.09 9.94 -4.04
C ASP A 108 -5.27 10.23 -3.09
N PRO A 109 -6.38 10.82 -3.59
CA PRO A 109 -7.55 11.10 -2.75
C PRO A 109 -8.16 9.83 -2.16
N SER A 110 -8.06 8.68 -2.84
CA SER A 110 -8.59 7.41 -2.37
C SER A 110 -7.70 6.79 -1.28
N PRO A 111 -8.22 6.55 -0.06
CA PRO A 111 -7.48 5.82 0.97
C PRO A 111 -7.10 4.40 0.54
N LYS A 112 -7.86 3.77 -0.38
CA LYS A 112 -7.51 2.44 -0.91
C LYS A 112 -6.20 2.47 -1.73
N VAL A 113 -6.00 3.53 -2.50
CA VAL A 113 -4.78 3.71 -3.31
C VAL A 113 -3.59 4.02 -2.40
N ARG A 114 -3.77 4.89 -1.40
CA ARG A 114 -2.71 5.18 -0.40
C ARG A 114 -2.31 3.93 0.39
N ARG A 115 -3.26 3.06 0.73
CA ARG A 115 -2.98 1.75 1.35
C ARG A 115 -2.13 0.85 0.45
N GLU A 116 -2.48 0.73 -0.84
CA GLU A 116 -1.67 -0.04 -1.78
C GLU A 116 -0.26 0.56 -1.92
N CYS A 117 -0.12 1.89 -1.86
CA CYS A 117 1.20 2.53 -1.83
C CYS A 117 2.01 2.11 -0.60
N ALA A 118 1.40 2.15 0.59
CA ALA A 118 2.06 1.75 1.82
C ALA A 118 2.47 0.26 1.79
N ILE A 119 1.58 -0.64 1.36
CA ILE A 119 1.89 -2.07 1.20
C ILE A 119 2.99 -2.30 0.16
N SER A 120 3.05 -1.48 -0.89
CA SER A 120 4.08 -1.61 -1.92
C SER A 120 5.47 -1.14 -1.48
N LEU A 121 5.59 -0.53 -0.29
CA LEU A 121 6.88 -0.22 0.33
C LEU A 121 7.52 -1.43 1.03
N THR A 122 6.78 -2.52 1.21
CA THR A 122 7.33 -3.76 1.79
C THR A 122 8.46 -4.30 0.90
N HIS A 123 9.55 -4.74 1.52
CA HIS A 123 10.79 -5.19 0.87
C HIS A 123 11.55 -4.13 0.04
N ILE A 124 11.12 -2.87 0.08
CA ILE A 124 11.94 -1.73 -0.33
C ILE A 124 12.70 -1.26 0.91
N HIS A 125 13.91 -0.71 0.75
CA HIS A 125 14.74 -0.22 1.86
C HIS A 125 15.32 1.17 1.58
N GLY A 126 15.80 1.82 2.63
CA GLY A 126 16.57 3.07 2.56
C GLY A 126 15.75 4.36 2.56
N LYS A 127 16.47 5.49 2.44
CA LYS A 127 15.93 6.84 2.68
C LYS A 127 14.69 7.21 1.85
N ASN A 128 14.61 6.70 0.61
CA ASN A 128 13.46 6.96 -0.25
C ASN A 128 12.18 6.28 0.26
N LYS A 129 12.27 5.06 0.80
CA LYS A 129 11.16 4.40 1.49
C LYS A 129 10.72 5.20 2.70
N ALA A 130 11.66 5.55 3.59
CA ALA A 130 11.36 6.27 4.81
C ALA A 130 10.62 7.60 4.55
N ARG A 131 11.11 8.41 3.60
CA ARG A 131 10.48 9.68 3.21
C ARG A 131 9.07 9.50 2.63
N LEU A 132 8.89 8.47 1.81
CA LEU A 132 7.61 8.19 1.17
C LEU A 132 6.60 7.64 2.19
N TRP A 133 7.04 6.74 3.06
CA TRP A 133 6.28 6.23 4.18
C TRP A 133 5.83 7.36 5.10
N ALA A 134 6.73 8.27 5.49
CA ALA A 134 6.42 9.44 6.30
C ALA A 134 5.34 10.33 5.66
N SER A 135 5.38 10.50 4.34
CA SER A 135 4.36 11.27 3.62
C SER A 135 3.01 10.56 3.55
N LEU A 136 2.97 9.23 3.54
CA LEU A 136 1.73 8.46 3.65
C LEU A 136 1.17 8.50 5.07
N ALA A 137 2.04 8.38 6.09
CA ALA A 137 1.67 8.43 7.50
C ALA A 137 1.08 9.79 7.91
N GLU A 138 1.54 10.89 7.30
CA GLU A 138 0.95 12.23 7.49
C GLU A 138 -0.52 12.30 7.05
N LEU A 139 -0.93 11.49 6.08
CA LEU A 139 -2.29 11.46 5.54
C LEU A 139 -3.24 10.52 6.31
N HIS A 140 -2.75 9.89 7.37
CA HIS A 140 -3.56 9.01 8.23
C HIS A 140 -4.69 9.77 8.91
N GLN A 141 -5.86 9.12 9.00
CA GLN A 141 -7.06 9.67 9.63
C GLN A 141 -7.41 8.82 10.84
N VAL A 142 -7.85 9.45 11.94
CA VAL A 142 -8.19 8.75 13.19
C VAL A 142 -9.16 7.60 12.91
N GLY A 143 -8.86 6.42 13.43
CA GLY A 143 -9.74 5.25 13.34
C GLY A 143 -9.68 4.50 12.01
N ASP A 144 -8.92 4.95 11.00
CA ASP A 144 -8.67 4.17 9.78
C ASP A 144 -7.67 3.03 10.04
N ARG A 145 -8.18 1.96 10.66
CA ARG A 145 -7.40 0.77 11.01
C ARG A 145 -6.76 0.11 9.79
N TRP A 146 -7.38 0.21 8.61
CA TRP A 146 -6.86 -0.40 7.40
C TRP A 146 -5.65 0.36 6.86
N SER A 147 -5.70 1.70 6.90
CA SER A 147 -4.55 2.54 6.53
C SER A 147 -3.42 2.39 7.52
N LEU A 148 -3.75 2.31 8.82
CA LEU A 148 -2.77 2.08 9.87
C LEU A 148 -2.05 0.74 9.70
N GLU A 149 -2.78 -0.33 9.39
CA GLU A 149 -2.17 -1.64 9.15
C GLU A 149 -1.32 -1.66 7.87
N ALA A 150 -1.79 -1.02 6.80
CA ALA A 150 -1.00 -0.89 5.57
C ALA A 150 0.31 -0.13 5.79
N LEU A 151 0.29 0.94 6.60
CA LEU A 151 1.50 1.64 7.03
C LEU A 151 2.41 0.73 7.86
N GLY A 152 1.82 -0.08 8.74
CA GLY A 152 2.57 -1.05 9.53
C GLY A 152 3.29 -2.10 8.69
N ILE A 153 2.60 -2.66 7.70
CA ILE A 153 3.17 -3.60 6.71
C ILE A 153 4.25 -2.92 5.85
N GLY A 154 4.01 -1.67 5.46
CA GLY A 154 4.95 -0.88 4.67
C GLY A 154 6.26 -0.57 5.41
N ALA A 155 6.20 -0.29 6.71
CA ALA A 155 7.37 0.00 7.54
C ALA A 155 8.11 -1.24 8.05
N SER A 156 7.62 -2.46 7.78
CA SER A 156 8.29 -3.70 8.16
C SER A 156 9.78 -3.64 7.79
N ASP A 157 10.61 -4.13 8.71
CA ASP A 157 12.09 -4.15 8.67
C ASP A 157 12.81 -2.80 8.75
N ASP A 158 12.13 -1.66 8.50
CA ASP A 158 12.73 -0.32 8.50
C ASP A 158 11.98 0.67 9.41
N TRP A 159 11.46 0.18 10.54
CA TRP A 159 10.66 1.01 11.45
C TRP A 159 11.44 2.22 12.00
N ASP A 160 12.72 2.04 12.34
CA ASP A 160 13.57 3.10 12.87
C ASP A 160 13.66 4.27 11.86
N ASP A 161 14.02 3.97 10.61
CA ASP A 161 14.14 4.98 9.55
C ASP A 161 12.78 5.62 9.22
N CYS A 162 11.72 4.81 9.13
CA CYS A 162 10.38 5.28 8.81
C CYS A 162 9.84 6.22 9.90
N LEU A 163 9.94 5.83 11.17
CA LEU A 163 9.47 6.65 12.28
C LEU A 163 10.30 7.92 12.41
N SER A 164 11.62 7.83 12.32
CA SER A 164 12.52 8.99 12.39
C SER A 164 12.20 10.02 11.29
N ALA A 165 12.07 9.58 10.03
CA ALA A 165 11.72 10.47 8.93
C ALA A 165 10.33 11.11 9.10
N TRP A 166 9.37 10.38 9.70
CA TRP A 166 8.05 10.92 9.98
C TRP A 166 8.07 11.95 11.11
N LEU A 167 8.77 11.67 12.22
CA LEU A 167 8.95 12.60 13.34
C LEU A 167 9.62 13.90 12.89
N GLU A 168 10.68 13.81 12.08
CA GLU A 168 11.35 14.97 11.47
C GLU A 168 10.36 15.79 10.62
N LYS A 169 9.61 15.11 9.74
CA LYS A 169 8.65 15.75 8.83
C LYS A 169 7.55 16.51 9.58
N ILE A 170 7.04 15.95 10.68
CA ILE A 170 6.01 16.61 11.50
C ILE A 170 6.59 17.54 12.57
N GLN A 171 7.91 17.76 12.58
CA GLN A 171 8.63 18.59 13.55
C GLN A 171 8.35 18.16 15.01
N ASN A 172 8.32 16.85 15.26
CA ASN A 172 7.99 16.24 16.56
C ASN A 172 6.61 16.60 17.13
N ASN A 173 5.70 17.16 16.33
CA ASN A 173 4.31 17.42 16.75
C ASN A 173 3.47 16.13 16.71
N TRP A 174 3.90 15.07 17.41
CA TRP A 174 3.26 13.75 17.35
C TRP A 174 2.04 13.61 18.27
N ASP A 175 1.80 14.56 19.19
CA ASP A 175 0.84 14.41 20.27
C ASP A 175 -0.60 14.80 19.87
N THR A 176 -1.10 14.19 18.81
CA THR A 176 -2.51 14.32 18.37
C THR A 176 -3.17 12.95 18.25
N PRO A 177 -4.50 12.81 18.36
CA PRO A 177 -5.17 11.51 18.26
C PRO A 177 -4.77 10.69 17.02
N GLN A 178 -4.65 11.34 15.87
CA GLN A 178 -4.23 10.77 14.59
C GLN A 178 -2.80 10.22 14.68
N ARG A 179 -1.87 11.02 15.20
CA ARG A 179 -0.44 10.74 15.17
C ARG A 179 -0.04 9.76 16.27
N ARG A 180 -0.74 9.77 17.41
CA ARG A 180 -0.62 8.74 18.45
C ARG A 180 -0.97 7.33 17.93
N GLU A 181 -1.89 7.20 16.98
CA GLU A 181 -2.18 5.89 16.34
C GLU A 181 -0.98 5.36 15.53
N ILE A 182 -0.23 6.25 14.86
CA ILE A 182 1.01 5.86 14.16
C ILE A 182 2.05 5.35 15.17
N ILE A 183 2.24 6.06 16.28
CA ILE A 183 3.14 5.65 17.37
C ILE A 183 2.70 4.29 17.94
N TRP A 184 1.41 4.09 18.18
CA TRP A 184 0.85 2.82 18.66
C TRP A 184 1.17 1.64 17.72
N ARG A 185 1.13 1.88 16.40
CA ARG A 185 1.46 0.83 15.40
C ARG A 185 2.95 0.59 15.24
N SER A 186 3.77 1.56 15.63
CA SER A 186 5.22 1.55 15.43
C SER A 186 5.93 0.45 16.23
N ARG A 187 7.01 -0.07 15.64
CA ARG A 187 7.94 -1.04 16.25
C ARG A 187 9.38 -0.52 16.26
N ALA A 188 9.56 0.79 16.02
CA ALA A 188 10.85 1.45 16.08
C ALA A 188 11.36 1.52 17.52
N LYS A 189 12.67 1.66 17.69
CA LYS A 189 13.34 1.74 18.99
C LYS A 189 12.82 2.86 19.89
N GLU A 190 12.49 4.01 19.30
CA GLU A 190 11.97 5.18 20.02
C GLU A 190 10.48 5.02 20.43
N SER A 191 9.77 4.04 19.86
CA SER A 191 8.32 3.90 20.06
C SER A 191 7.96 3.67 21.52
N ALA A 192 8.74 2.88 22.27
CA ALA A 192 8.45 2.61 23.68
C ALA A 192 8.44 3.89 24.53
N THR A 193 9.42 4.78 24.31
CA THR A 193 9.50 6.08 25.01
C THR A 193 8.33 6.99 24.62
N LEU A 194 7.95 7.04 23.34
CA LEU A 194 6.79 7.83 22.92
C LEU A 194 5.48 7.26 23.47
N ILE A 195 5.34 5.93 23.54
CA ILE A 195 4.19 5.25 24.14
C ILE A 195 4.10 5.57 25.64
N ALA A 196 5.22 5.58 26.37
CA ALA A 196 5.24 5.98 27.79
C ALA A 196 4.73 7.41 27.99
N LYS A 197 5.22 8.36 27.18
CA LYS A 197 4.73 9.75 27.20
C LYS A 197 3.24 9.86 26.93
N ILE A 198 2.71 9.06 25.99
CA ILE A 198 1.26 9.02 25.74
C ILE A 198 0.52 8.52 26.98
N ILE A 199 1.00 7.46 27.63
CA ILE A 199 0.36 6.89 28.83
C ILE A 199 0.33 7.91 29.98
N GLN A 200 1.43 8.61 30.22
CA GLN A 200 1.60 9.62 31.28
C GLN A 200 0.82 10.91 31.01
N SER A 201 0.55 11.23 29.74
CA SER A 201 -0.17 12.46 29.37
C SER A 201 -1.56 12.52 30.03
N LYS A 202 -1.85 13.66 30.66
CA LYS A 202 -3.18 13.98 31.21
C LYS A 202 -4.24 14.12 30.11
N GLU A 203 -3.80 14.40 28.88
CA GLU A 203 -4.69 14.50 27.72
C GLU A 203 -5.07 13.14 27.13
N THR A 204 -4.45 12.05 27.58
CA THR A 204 -4.83 10.70 27.16
C THR A 204 -6.01 10.20 27.98
N PRO A 205 -7.17 9.93 27.35
CA PRO A 205 -8.34 9.44 28.07
C PRO A 205 -8.03 8.09 28.76
N GLU A 206 -8.51 7.90 29.99
CA GLU A 206 -8.24 6.68 30.76
C GLU A 206 -8.63 5.40 30.02
N LYS A 207 -9.77 5.42 29.31
CA LYS A 207 -10.24 4.32 28.46
C LYS A 207 -9.28 3.95 27.33
N GLU A 208 -8.40 4.86 26.91
CA GLU A 208 -7.42 4.62 25.87
C GLU A 208 -6.09 4.10 26.39
N ARG A 209 -5.73 4.37 27.66
CA ARG A 209 -4.45 3.96 28.24
C ARG A 209 -4.17 2.45 28.10
N PRO A 210 -5.13 1.52 28.33
CA PRO A 210 -4.87 0.08 28.17
C PRO A 210 -4.36 -0.31 26.78
N LYS A 211 -4.78 0.39 25.72
CA LYS A 211 -4.35 0.09 24.35
C LYS A 211 -2.87 0.42 24.14
N TYR A 212 -2.36 1.45 24.81
CA TYR A 212 -0.97 1.88 24.76
C TYR A 212 -0.08 1.03 25.66
N PHE A 213 -0.57 0.63 26.85
CA PHE A 213 0.12 -0.39 27.64
C PHE A 213 0.34 -1.67 26.85
N ARG A 214 -0.70 -2.17 26.19
CA ARG A 214 -0.58 -3.34 25.29
C ARG A 214 0.37 -3.12 24.11
N ALA A 215 0.56 -1.88 23.67
CA ALA A 215 1.49 -1.59 22.58
C ALA A 215 2.96 -1.79 22.98
N LEU A 216 3.28 -1.68 24.27
CA LEU A 216 4.61 -1.93 24.81
C LEU A 216 5.02 -3.41 24.69
N ASP A 217 4.06 -4.34 24.69
CA ASP A 217 4.32 -5.78 24.52
C ASP A 217 4.95 -6.12 23.15
N PHE A 218 4.78 -5.23 22.17
CA PHE A 218 5.34 -5.39 20.84
C PHE A 218 6.68 -4.67 20.64
N GLN A 219 7.24 -4.06 21.68
CA GLN A 219 8.57 -3.44 21.65
C GLN A 219 9.62 -4.44 22.13
N SER A 220 10.90 -4.14 21.90
CA SER A 220 11.98 -4.98 22.46
C SER A 220 11.93 -4.98 23.99
N ALA A 221 12.32 -6.09 24.62
CA ALA A 221 12.26 -6.22 26.08
C ALA A 221 12.97 -5.07 26.82
N SER A 222 14.19 -4.72 26.39
CA SER A 222 14.97 -3.63 27.00
C SER A 222 14.24 -2.27 26.94
N GLN A 223 13.59 -1.96 25.82
CA GLN A 223 12.88 -0.69 25.65
C GLN A 223 11.56 -0.67 26.40
N ARG A 224 10.83 -1.78 26.39
CA ARG A 224 9.61 -1.96 27.16
C ARG A 224 9.89 -1.77 28.66
N ASP A 225 10.89 -2.46 29.18
CA ASP A 225 11.17 -2.45 30.62
C ASP A 225 11.61 -1.05 31.07
N LYS A 226 12.42 -0.35 30.27
CA LYS A 226 12.75 1.06 30.49
C LYS A 226 11.51 1.96 30.51
N ALA A 227 10.64 1.83 29.51
CA ALA A 227 9.41 2.61 29.41
C ALA A 227 8.45 2.35 30.60
N LEU A 228 8.36 1.11 31.08
CA LEU A 228 7.54 0.77 32.24
C LEU A 228 8.08 1.39 33.54
N LEU A 229 9.40 1.42 33.74
CA LEU A 229 10.01 2.11 34.87
C LEU A 229 9.73 3.62 34.81
N GLU A 230 9.89 4.25 33.64
CA GLU A 230 9.56 5.67 33.44
C GLU A 230 8.10 5.97 33.83
N ILE A 231 7.14 5.11 33.45
CA ILE A 231 5.72 5.25 33.80
C ILE A 231 5.48 5.14 35.31
N LEU A 232 6.22 4.29 36.02
CA LEU A 232 6.07 4.09 37.47
C LEU A 232 6.67 5.25 38.27
N GLU A 233 7.83 5.78 37.86
CA GLU A 233 8.52 6.85 38.57
C GLU A 233 7.76 8.19 38.56
N GLU A 234 6.94 8.45 37.52
CA GLU A 234 6.13 9.67 37.41
C GLU A 234 4.72 9.59 38.04
N ASN A 235 4.34 8.44 38.62
CA ASN A 235 3.09 8.28 39.38
C ASN A 235 3.36 8.18 40.90
N PRO A 236 3.58 9.29 41.63
CA PRO A 236 3.45 9.33 43.08
C PRO A 236 1.99 9.30 43.54
#